data_AF-A0A953ZV46-F1
#
_entry.id   AF-A0A953ZV46-F1
#
_cell.length_a   1.000
_cell.length_b   1.000
_cell.length_c   1.000
_cell.angle_alpha   90.00
_cell.angle_beta   90.00
_cell.angle_gamma   90.00
#
_symmetry.space_group_name_H-M   'P 1'
#
loop_
_entity.id
_entity.type
_entity.pdbx_description
1 polymer ?
#
loop_
_entity_poly.entity_id
_entity_poly.type
_entity_poly.pdbx_seq_one_letter_code
_entity_poly.pdbx_strand_id
1 'polypeptide(L)'
;MTDTDYWSRDPRVALIGVEHLGPDGVSAEMGDILRSAGFSGEQVDVLNRGFALYWSRGVDLTRQTEFWPPPRFRHLVVVRRGAYLHPYRAVLADAITLWESDLDLGPAGAELTAYALAVADRMMYLGEVARAHLFSAAWWLVLTPEEIALFADAAARTERPDAPGWRTQGAATAWLTELSHETIRPPAATAMLEPVRGSGLLVSSALGRQLAGLVEAWRLAAQQANNAYLLRGRATDSRAAGELCDWLAAAAPPLSVTAKQTHVLWTFTQPQAVGKLRSELKRRNADAVRDIAADLEVVAARTESFLKVVDEAALPAVGDLDWGGYASLDPATRRIAYDLDEPTIDRRSGAALPFARLMLGARTMHEWGHLAADAGWVPQGAAGAECNARLAAELDAALREAPQVLHLLTADDLDALCHAAPDSAEAGLPVVPGLPDPLTPGGGLVRLMFSRISDFQANLVAAALIPADEMETYVRYNVRWRGGEYLPEALWRLLIRNLYEFQYLRFACLDDPERYFRNATGIEAELVESRVVSTERLSALLAATTAVCDSFAIDRARVRC
;
A
#
# COMPACT_ATOMS: atom_id res chain seq x y z
N MET A 1 -17.92 8.85 16.21
CA MET A 1 -17.46 7.51 15.82
C MET A 1 -16.34 7.18 16.77
N THR A 2 -16.41 6.08 17.51
CA THR A 2 -15.29 5.63 18.35
C THR A 2 -14.31 4.87 17.44
N ASP A 3 -13.00 5.01 17.65
CA ASP A 3 -11.97 4.40 16.78
C ASP A 3 -12.14 2.88 16.61
N THR A 4 -12.79 2.22 17.58
CA THR A 4 -13.16 0.79 17.54
C THR A 4 -13.92 0.36 16.28
N ASP A 5 -14.76 1.23 15.71
CA ASP A 5 -15.64 0.86 14.59
C ASP A 5 -14.88 0.71 13.26
N TYR A 6 -13.72 1.38 13.11
CA TYR A 6 -12.94 1.31 11.87
C TYR A 6 -12.20 -0.03 11.75
N TRP A 7 -11.54 -0.47 12.82
CA TRP A 7 -10.69 -1.66 12.86
C TRP A 7 -11.42 -2.98 12.65
N SER A 8 -12.70 -3.01 13.02
CA SER A 8 -13.57 -4.19 12.99
C SER A 8 -14.72 -4.06 11.99
N ARG A 9 -14.68 -3.04 11.12
CA ARG A 9 -15.78 -2.67 10.24
C ARG A 9 -16.20 -3.77 9.26
N ASP A 10 -15.22 -4.47 8.69
CA ASP A 10 -15.49 -5.58 7.78
C ASP A 10 -15.51 -6.89 8.58
N PRO A 11 -16.63 -7.62 8.64
CA PRO A 11 -16.75 -8.82 9.48
C PRO A 11 -15.83 -9.97 9.03
N ARG A 12 -15.19 -9.85 7.85
CA ARG A 12 -14.26 -10.86 7.32
C ARG A 12 -12.85 -10.72 7.88
N VAL A 13 -12.49 -9.57 8.45
CA VAL A 13 -11.13 -9.27 8.90
C VAL A 13 -11.11 -8.46 10.18
N ALA A 14 -10.00 -8.53 10.92
CA ALA A 14 -9.60 -7.45 11.81
C ALA A 14 -8.36 -6.75 11.23
N LEU A 15 -8.44 -5.42 11.11
CA LEU A 15 -7.30 -4.60 10.70
C LEU A 15 -6.55 -4.14 11.96
N ILE A 16 -5.23 -4.30 11.95
CA ILE A 16 -4.32 -3.83 12.98
C ILE A 16 -3.44 -2.74 12.40
N GLY A 17 -3.70 -1.51 12.84
CA GLY A 17 -2.95 -0.34 12.45
C GLY A 17 -1.49 -0.39 12.89
N VAL A 18 -0.61 0.14 12.04
CA VAL A 18 0.83 0.27 12.29
C VAL A 18 1.17 1.06 13.57
N GLU A 19 0.32 2.02 13.95
CA GLU A 19 0.44 2.82 15.17
C GLU A 19 0.21 2.00 16.44
N HIS A 20 -0.52 0.88 16.32
CA HIS A 20 -0.80 -0.03 17.41
C HIS A 20 0.25 -1.14 17.53
N LEU A 21 1.30 -1.13 16.70
CA LEU A 21 2.37 -2.11 16.75
C LEU A 21 3.60 -1.55 17.47
N GLY A 22 4.28 -2.45 18.17
CA GLY A 22 5.60 -2.26 18.75
C GLY A 22 6.41 -3.55 18.69
N PRO A 23 7.68 -3.53 19.14
CA PRO A 23 8.56 -4.69 19.11
C PRO A 23 7.98 -5.94 19.80
N ASP A 24 7.10 -5.75 20.79
CA ASP A 24 6.49 -6.83 21.58
C ASP A 24 5.10 -7.27 21.07
N GLY A 25 4.62 -6.70 19.96
CA GLY A 25 3.29 -7.00 19.40
C GLY A 25 2.34 -5.81 19.41
N VAL A 26 1.04 -6.09 19.58
CA VAL A 26 -0.01 -5.07 19.59
C VAL A 26 -0.07 -4.33 20.93
N SER A 27 -0.43 -3.05 20.88
CA SER A 27 -0.74 -2.24 22.06
C SER A 27 -1.88 -2.84 22.89
N ALA A 28 -1.94 -2.51 24.18
CA ALA A 28 -2.99 -2.99 25.08
C ALA A 28 -4.39 -2.58 24.59
N GLU A 29 -4.54 -1.34 24.15
CA GLU A 29 -5.76 -0.81 23.55
C GLU A 29 -6.21 -1.65 22.36
N MET A 30 -5.29 -1.94 21.45
CA MET A 30 -5.63 -2.77 20.29
C MET A 30 -5.94 -4.22 20.67
N GLY A 31 -5.29 -4.75 21.71
CA GLY A 31 -5.66 -6.03 22.31
C GLY A 31 -7.11 -6.04 22.83
N ASP A 32 -7.58 -4.94 23.42
CA ASP A 32 -8.96 -4.79 23.90
C ASP A 32 -9.95 -4.68 22.71
N ILE A 33 -9.58 -3.99 21.64
CA ILE A 33 -10.35 -3.90 20.39
C ILE A 33 -10.50 -5.28 19.76
N LEU A 34 -9.40 -6.04 19.62
CA LEU A 34 -9.43 -7.41 19.09
C LEU A 34 -10.30 -8.33 19.95
N ARG A 35 -10.20 -8.25 21.28
CA ARG A 35 -11.06 -9.04 22.18
C ARG A 35 -12.54 -8.68 22.02
N SER A 36 -12.85 -7.40 21.84
CA SER A 36 -14.22 -6.93 21.55
C SER A 36 -14.74 -7.40 20.19
N ALA A 37 -13.84 -7.56 19.21
CA ALA A 37 -14.12 -8.16 17.89
C ALA A 37 -14.20 -9.70 17.92
N GLY A 38 -14.09 -10.33 19.09
CA GLY A 38 -14.27 -11.76 19.28
C GLY A 38 -13.00 -12.60 19.10
N PHE A 39 -11.81 -12.00 19.25
CA PHE A 39 -10.58 -12.77 19.46
C PHE A 39 -10.45 -13.18 20.93
N SER A 40 -9.94 -14.39 21.18
CA SER A 40 -9.62 -14.84 22.54
C SER A 40 -8.34 -14.19 23.06
N GLY A 41 -8.15 -14.18 24.39
CA GLY A 41 -6.88 -13.72 24.98
C GLY A 41 -5.68 -14.53 24.47
N GLU A 42 -5.85 -15.85 24.34
CA GLU A 42 -4.80 -16.74 23.83
C GLU A 42 -4.41 -16.42 22.37
N GLN A 43 -5.39 -16.12 21.51
CA GLN A 43 -5.11 -15.70 20.13
C GLN A 43 -4.29 -14.39 20.09
N VAL A 44 -4.63 -13.42 20.95
CA VAL A 44 -3.89 -12.16 21.06
C VAL A 44 -2.47 -12.40 21.59
N ASP A 45 -2.30 -13.30 22.56
CA ASP A 45 -0.99 -13.68 23.09
C ASP A 45 -0.11 -14.36 22.04
N VAL A 46 -0.69 -15.26 21.23
CA VAL A 46 0.00 -15.91 20.10
C VAL A 46 0.42 -14.90 19.05
N LEU A 47 -0.46 -13.95 18.71
CA LEU A 47 -0.14 -12.86 17.78
C LEU A 47 1.03 -12.01 18.30
N ASN A 48 0.95 -11.56 19.55
CA ASN A 48 2.00 -10.75 20.19
C ASN A 48 3.34 -11.49 20.21
N ARG A 49 3.32 -12.77 20.63
CA ARG A 49 4.52 -13.60 20.67
C ARG A 49 5.10 -13.79 19.27
N GLY A 50 4.26 -14.07 18.27
CA GLY A 50 4.69 -14.23 16.88
C GLY A 50 5.32 -12.96 16.31
N PHE A 51 4.71 -11.81 16.58
CA PHE A 51 5.27 -10.51 16.16
C PHE A 51 6.60 -10.22 16.85
N ALA A 52 6.70 -10.46 18.17
CA ALA A 52 7.93 -10.25 18.92
C ALA A 52 9.09 -11.12 18.40
N LEU A 53 8.82 -12.38 18.06
CA LEU A 53 9.79 -13.28 17.45
C LEU A 53 10.22 -12.81 16.05
N TYR A 54 9.28 -12.35 15.22
CA TYR A 54 9.57 -11.71 13.93
C TYR A 54 10.52 -10.52 14.10
N TRP A 55 10.18 -9.63 15.03
CA TRP A 55 10.94 -8.41 15.26
C TRP A 55 12.35 -8.71 15.77
N SER A 56 12.47 -9.48 16.86
CA SER A 56 13.76 -9.74 17.49
C SER A 56 14.72 -10.49 16.55
N ARG A 57 14.25 -11.54 15.89
CA ARG A 57 15.06 -12.33 14.95
C ARG A 57 15.39 -11.53 13.69
N GLY A 58 14.46 -10.71 13.21
CA GLY A 58 14.71 -9.80 12.10
C GLY A 58 15.86 -8.84 12.40
N VAL A 59 15.84 -8.18 13.56
CA VAL A 59 16.92 -7.29 14.01
C VAL A 59 18.25 -8.05 14.10
N ASP A 60 18.26 -9.24 14.68
CA ASP A 60 19.48 -10.04 14.83
C ASP A 60 20.05 -10.51 13.49
N LEU A 61 19.20 -10.87 12.52
CA LEU A 61 19.62 -11.25 11.17
C LEU A 61 20.18 -10.05 10.39
N THR A 62 19.55 -8.88 10.45
CA THR A 62 20.07 -7.65 9.80
C THR A 62 21.45 -7.27 10.31
N ARG A 63 21.76 -7.51 11.59
CA ARG A 63 23.11 -7.28 12.15
C ARG A 63 24.15 -8.27 11.62
N GLN A 64 23.72 -9.46 11.22
CA GLN A 64 24.60 -10.55 10.78
C GLN A 64 24.77 -10.60 9.26
N THR A 65 23.85 -10.05 8.47
CA THR A 65 23.94 -10.06 7.01
C THR A 65 23.25 -8.86 6.36
N GLU A 66 23.85 -8.34 5.29
CA GLU A 66 23.24 -7.33 4.42
C GLU A 66 22.07 -7.87 3.58
N PHE A 67 21.95 -9.19 3.43
CA PHE A 67 20.89 -9.81 2.63
C PHE A 67 19.56 -9.90 3.38
N TRP A 68 19.51 -9.54 4.67
CA TRP A 68 18.30 -9.53 5.48
C TRP A 68 17.85 -8.09 5.81
N PRO A 69 16.72 -7.61 5.27
CA PRO A 69 16.25 -6.26 5.53
C PRO A 69 15.81 -6.11 6.99
N PRO A 70 15.90 -4.91 7.58
CA PRO A 70 15.40 -4.65 8.91
C PRO A 70 13.89 -4.97 8.98
N PRO A 71 13.39 -5.48 10.12
CA PRO A 71 11.96 -5.67 10.31
C PRO A 71 11.26 -4.30 10.34
N ARG A 72 10.00 -4.27 9.91
CA ARG A 72 9.22 -3.05 9.74
C ARG A 72 7.84 -3.23 10.34
N PHE A 73 7.28 -2.12 10.83
CA PHE A 73 5.87 -2.09 11.16
C PHE A 73 5.07 -1.96 9.87
N ARG A 74 4.08 -2.84 9.70
CA ARG A 74 3.10 -2.78 8.61
C ARG A 74 1.72 -3.05 9.18
N HIS A 75 0.69 -2.52 8.53
CA HIS A 75 -0.67 -2.92 8.85
C HIS A 75 -0.79 -4.45 8.81
N LEU A 76 -1.41 -5.05 9.81
CA LEU A 76 -1.73 -6.48 9.79
C LEU A 76 -3.21 -6.65 9.54
N VAL A 77 -3.57 -7.62 8.72
CA VAL A 77 -4.95 -8.00 8.45
C VAL A 77 -5.12 -9.45 8.86
N VAL A 78 -5.88 -9.68 9.92
CA VAL A 78 -6.18 -11.03 10.39
C VAL A 78 -7.50 -11.48 9.79
N VAL A 79 -7.43 -12.41 8.84
CA VAL A 79 -8.60 -12.97 8.16
C VAL A 79 -9.34 -13.91 9.10
N ARG A 80 -10.64 -13.63 9.31
CA ARG A 80 -11.50 -14.40 10.23
C ARG A 80 -11.74 -15.81 9.69
N ARG A 81 -11.94 -16.78 10.59
CA ARG A 81 -12.26 -18.16 10.21
C ARG A 81 -13.53 -18.19 9.38
N GLY A 82 -13.47 -18.91 8.25
CA GLY A 82 -14.58 -19.03 7.30
C GLY A 82 -14.73 -17.85 6.34
N ALA A 83 -14.04 -16.73 6.58
CA ALA A 83 -13.94 -15.67 5.60
C ALA A 83 -13.14 -16.14 4.37
N TYR A 84 -13.42 -15.51 3.24
CA TYR A 84 -12.79 -15.86 1.98
C TYR A 84 -12.27 -14.63 1.27
N LEU A 85 -10.95 -14.53 1.18
CA LEU A 85 -10.24 -13.43 0.55
C LEU A 85 -9.19 -13.97 -0.41
N HIS A 86 -8.79 -13.13 -1.35
CA HIS A 86 -7.70 -13.46 -2.24
C HIS A 86 -6.40 -13.61 -1.42
N PRO A 87 -5.71 -14.77 -1.48
CA PRO A 87 -4.66 -15.11 -0.51
C PRO A 87 -3.40 -14.24 -0.60
N TYR A 88 -3.18 -13.57 -1.75
CA TYR A 88 -1.96 -12.78 -2.02
C TYR A 88 -2.22 -11.34 -2.44
N ARG A 89 -3.44 -10.82 -2.24
CA ARG A 89 -3.72 -9.39 -2.49
C ARG A 89 -3.70 -8.65 -1.18
N ALA A 90 -2.97 -7.56 -1.14
CA ALA A 90 -2.95 -6.68 0.01
C ALA A 90 -4.30 -5.95 0.12
N VAL A 91 -4.91 -5.99 1.30
CA VAL A 91 -6.22 -5.36 1.57
C VAL A 91 -6.08 -3.83 1.64
N LEU A 92 -4.98 -3.36 2.22
CA LEU A 92 -4.44 -2.01 2.05
C LEU A 92 -3.09 -2.14 1.34
N ALA A 93 -2.56 -1.06 0.76
CA ALA A 93 -1.43 -1.09 -0.18
C ALA A 93 -0.25 -2.00 0.24
N ASP A 94 0.12 -2.04 1.52
CA ASP A 94 1.20 -2.85 2.04
C ASP A 94 0.85 -3.63 3.33
N ALA A 95 -0.43 -3.94 3.53
CA ALA A 95 -0.87 -4.72 4.69
C ALA A 95 -0.48 -6.21 4.59
N ILE A 96 0.09 -6.77 5.65
CA ILE A 96 0.41 -8.20 5.74
C ILE A 96 -0.84 -8.98 6.15
N THR A 97 -1.13 -10.06 5.41
CA THR A 97 -2.28 -10.93 5.68
C THR A 97 -1.88 -12.11 6.57
N LEU A 98 -2.51 -12.21 7.74
CA LEU A 98 -2.47 -13.33 8.66
C LEU A 98 -3.84 -14.03 8.70
N TRP A 99 -3.90 -15.25 9.21
CA TRP A 99 -5.14 -16.02 9.30
C TRP A 99 -5.44 -16.37 10.75
N GLU A 100 -6.69 -16.14 11.18
CA GLU A 100 -7.14 -16.46 12.54
C GLU A 100 -6.87 -17.92 12.91
N SER A 101 -6.95 -18.84 11.94
CA SER A 101 -6.66 -20.26 12.15
C SER A 101 -5.22 -20.53 12.62
N ASP A 102 -4.25 -19.68 12.27
CA ASP A 102 -2.87 -19.84 12.69
C ASP A 102 -2.66 -19.40 14.15
N LEU A 103 -3.53 -18.50 14.66
CA LEU A 103 -3.50 -18.02 16.03
C LEU A 103 -4.11 -19.03 17.02
N ASP A 104 -4.88 -20.01 16.54
CA ASP A 104 -5.50 -21.08 17.33
C ASP A 104 -4.59 -22.31 17.51
N LEU A 105 -3.34 -22.26 17.00
CA LEU A 105 -2.41 -23.38 17.08
C LEU A 105 -1.63 -23.45 18.41
N GLY A 106 -1.99 -22.59 19.38
CA GLY A 106 -1.30 -22.42 20.65
C GLY A 106 0.12 -21.87 20.46
N PRO A 107 1.09 -22.22 21.32
CA PRO A 107 2.46 -21.69 21.23
C PRO A 107 3.16 -21.94 19.89
N ALA A 108 2.84 -23.05 19.20
CA ALA A 108 3.37 -23.37 17.87
C ALA A 108 2.93 -22.34 16.80
N GLY A 109 1.73 -21.75 16.96
CA GLY A 109 1.22 -20.71 16.09
C GLY A 109 2.07 -19.45 16.07
N ALA A 110 2.79 -19.15 17.16
CA ALA A 110 3.68 -17.99 17.22
C ALA A 110 4.88 -18.14 16.28
N GLU A 111 5.46 -19.34 16.17
CA GLU A 111 6.56 -19.62 15.24
C GLU A 111 6.11 -19.53 13.78
N LEU A 112 4.93 -20.07 13.47
CA LEU A 112 4.33 -19.94 12.14
C LEU A 112 4.05 -18.48 11.80
N THR A 113 3.46 -17.72 12.73
CA THR A 113 3.15 -16.29 12.56
C THR A 113 4.43 -15.49 12.33
N ALA A 114 5.48 -15.71 13.12
CA ALA A 114 6.75 -15.01 13.00
C ALA A 114 7.38 -15.22 11.61
N TYR A 115 7.44 -16.47 11.15
CA TYR A 115 7.98 -16.77 9.82
C TYR A 115 7.07 -16.24 8.70
N ALA A 116 5.74 -16.25 8.89
CA ALA A 116 4.79 -15.68 7.92
C ALA A 116 4.97 -14.16 7.75
N LEU A 117 5.20 -13.43 8.83
CA LEU A 117 5.54 -12.00 8.77
C LEU A 117 6.84 -11.76 7.98
N ALA A 118 7.90 -12.53 8.29
CA ALA A 118 9.20 -12.41 7.60
C ALA A 118 9.09 -12.69 6.09
N VAL A 119 8.36 -13.74 5.72
CA VAL A 119 8.13 -14.08 4.31
C VAL A 119 7.26 -13.03 3.62
N ALA A 120 6.19 -12.56 4.25
CA ALA A 120 5.29 -11.57 3.65
C ALA A 120 6.02 -10.26 3.32
N ASP A 121 6.92 -9.83 4.20
CA ASP A 121 7.81 -8.69 3.94
C ASP A 121 8.68 -8.90 2.69
N ARG A 122 9.21 -10.11 2.55
CA ARG A 122 10.02 -10.50 1.39
C ARG A 122 9.19 -10.58 0.11
N MET A 123 7.96 -11.06 0.19
CA MET A 123 7.01 -11.09 -0.93
C MET A 123 6.71 -9.68 -1.44
N MET A 124 6.49 -8.72 -0.54
CA MET A 124 6.25 -7.32 -0.92
C MET A 124 7.46 -6.70 -1.59
N TYR A 125 8.67 -6.98 -1.09
CA TYR A 125 9.90 -6.49 -1.69
C TYR A 125 10.16 -7.08 -3.10
N LEU A 126 9.89 -8.38 -3.28
CA LEU A 126 10.19 -9.09 -4.53
C LEU A 126 9.06 -9.03 -5.57
N GLY A 127 7.82 -8.76 -5.15
CA GLY A 127 6.63 -8.90 -6.00
C GLY A 127 6.32 -10.36 -6.36
N GLU A 128 6.83 -11.34 -5.61
CA GLU A 128 6.69 -12.77 -5.92
C GLU A 128 6.52 -13.63 -4.66
N VAL A 129 5.63 -14.63 -4.71
CA VAL A 129 5.38 -15.59 -3.60
C VAL A 129 6.50 -16.62 -3.48
N ALA A 130 6.83 -17.32 -4.57
CA ALA A 130 7.60 -18.56 -4.51
C ALA A 130 9.04 -18.35 -4.05
N ARG A 131 9.73 -17.34 -4.60
CA ARG A 131 11.11 -17.02 -4.23
C ARG A 131 11.25 -16.35 -2.87
N ALA A 132 10.20 -15.76 -2.32
CA ALA A 132 10.25 -15.14 -1.00
C ALA A 132 10.71 -16.12 0.09
N HIS A 133 10.30 -17.38 0.01
CA HIS A 133 10.73 -18.43 0.94
C HIS A 133 12.23 -18.77 0.81
N LEU A 134 12.75 -18.84 -0.42
CA LEU A 134 14.18 -19.04 -0.67
C LEU A 134 15.00 -17.89 -0.10
N PHE A 135 14.60 -16.65 -0.38
CA PHE A 135 15.30 -15.49 0.15
C PHE A 135 15.09 -15.32 1.67
N SER A 136 14.15 -16.03 2.27
CA SER A 136 13.96 -16.05 3.73
C SER A 136 14.66 -17.23 4.40
N ALA A 137 15.46 -18.04 3.69
CA ALA A 137 16.03 -19.27 4.24
C ALA A 137 17.08 -19.04 5.34
N ALA A 138 17.71 -17.86 5.38
CA ALA A 138 18.61 -17.47 6.48
C ALA A 138 17.92 -17.52 7.86
N TRP A 139 16.60 -17.35 7.90
CA TRP A 139 15.76 -17.50 9.11
C TRP A 139 16.03 -18.82 9.85
N TRP A 140 16.18 -19.92 9.11
CA TRP A 140 16.34 -21.26 9.69
C TRP A 140 17.71 -21.50 10.30
N LEU A 141 18.71 -20.68 9.98
CA LEU A 141 20.09 -20.87 10.45
C LEU A 141 20.32 -20.40 11.88
N VAL A 142 19.39 -19.58 12.39
CA VAL A 142 19.45 -18.97 13.73
C VAL A 142 18.44 -19.57 14.72
N LEU A 143 17.59 -20.51 14.27
CA LEU A 143 16.63 -21.17 15.13
C LEU A 143 17.23 -22.38 15.86
N THR A 144 16.73 -22.62 17.06
CA THR A 144 16.97 -23.83 17.85
C THR A 144 16.14 -25.02 17.32
N PRO A 145 16.55 -26.26 17.62
CA PRO A 145 15.77 -27.45 17.26
C PRO A 145 14.32 -27.43 17.78
N GLU A 146 14.10 -26.90 18.98
CA GLU A 146 12.77 -26.78 19.60
C GLU A 146 11.87 -25.79 18.84
N GLU A 147 12.40 -24.62 18.46
CA GLU A 147 11.68 -23.63 17.66
C GLU A 147 11.33 -24.18 16.27
N ILE A 148 12.25 -24.92 15.66
CA ILE A 148 12.01 -25.60 14.38
C ILE A 148 10.90 -26.64 14.50
N ALA A 149 10.89 -27.43 15.58
CA ALA A 149 9.86 -28.43 15.83
C ALA A 149 8.47 -27.78 16.02
N LEU A 150 8.41 -26.66 16.76
CA LEU A 150 7.18 -25.88 16.93
C LEU A 150 6.67 -25.34 15.59
N PHE A 151 7.54 -24.77 14.76
CA PHE A 151 7.16 -24.34 13.41
C PHE A 151 6.63 -25.50 12.57
N ALA A 152 7.34 -26.63 12.54
CA ALA A 152 6.96 -27.79 11.73
C ALA A 152 5.61 -28.37 12.16
N ASP A 153 5.32 -28.41 13.47
CA ASP A 153 4.01 -28.81 14.00
C ASP A 153 2.89 -27.85 13.56
N ALA A 154 3.09 -26.54 13.70
CA ALA A 154 2.10 -25.56 13.25
C ALA A 154 1.88 -25.60 11.73
N ALA A 155 2.96 -25.72 10.95
CA ALA A 155 2.91 -25.85 9.50
C ALA A 155 2.19 -27.12 9.05
N ALA A 156 2.25 -28.21 9.82
CA ALA A 156 1.48 -29.43 9.55
C ALA A 156 -0.04 -29.22 9.73
N ARG A 157 -0.41 -28.42 10.74
CA ARG A 157 -1.81 -28.20 11.18
C ARG A 157 -2.52 -27.00 10.55
N THR A 158 -1.79 -26.08 9.92
CA THR A 158 -2.39 -24.88 9.31
C THR A 158 -3.48 -25.21 8.29
N GLU A 159 -4.53 -24.39 8.32
CA GLU A 159 -5.73 -24.48 7.47
C GLU A 159 -5.79 -23.38 6.40
N ARG A 160 -4.70 -22.60 6.24
CA ARG A 160 -4.61 -21.53 5.24
C ARG A 160 -4.94 -22.03 3.83
N PRO A 161 -5.38 -21.15 2.92
CA PRO A 161 -5.62 -21.53 1.51
C PRO A 161 -4.39 -22.13 0.82
N ASP A 162 -3.19 -21.75 1.25
CA ASP A 162 -1.91 -22.21 0.74
C ASP A 162 -1.19 -23.20 1.67
N ALA A 163 -1.92 -23.85 2.58
CA ALA A 163 -1.41 -24.85 3.52
C ALA A 163 -0.48 -25.91 2.90
N PRO A 164 -0.69 -26.43 1.66
CA PRO A 164 0.27 -27.36 1.05
C PRO A 164 1.70 -26.81 0.95
N GLY A 165 1.86 -25.50 0.67
CA GLY A 165 3.15 -24.83 0.65
C GLY A 165 3.77 -24.79 2.05
N TRP A 166 3.00 -24.39 3.06
CA TRP A 166 3.44 -24.36 4.46
C TRP A 166 3.86 -25.74 4.97
N ARG A 167 3.10 -26.80 4.68
CA ARG A 167 3.46 -28.18 5.04
C ARG A 167 4.77 -28.61 4.38
N THR A 168 4.98 -28.23 3.12
CA THR A 168 6.24 -28.49 2.42
C THR A 168 7.41 -27.74 3.06
N GLN A 169 7.18 -26.48 3.45
CA GLN A 169 8.16 -25.68 4.20
C GLN A 169 8.49 -26.32 5.56
N GLY A 170 7.48 -26.79 6.30
CA GLY A 170 7.65 -27.50 7.56
C GLY A 170 8.47 -28.78 7.42
N ALA A 171 8.23 -29.56 6.36
CA ALA A 171 9.05 -30.74 6.07
C ALA A 171 10.48 -30.38 5.62
N ALA A 172 10.65 -29.23 4.97
CA ALA A 172 11.95 -28.78 4.48
C ALA A 172 12.90 -28.29 5.58
N THR A 173 12.37 -27.93 6.77
CA THR A 173 13.21 -27.43 7.87
C THR A 173 14.32 -28.41 8.27
N ALA A 174 14.08 -29.72 8.10
CA ALA A 174 15.05 -30.78 8.38
C ALA A 174 16.38 -30.62 7.62
N TRP A 175 16.36 -30.07 6.40
CA TRP A 175 17.56 -29.84 5.59
C TRP A 175 17.88 -28.36 5.40
N LEU A 176 16.92 -27.44 5.60
CA LEU A 176 17.16 -25.99 5.52
C LEU A 176 18.17 -25.53 6.58
N THR A 177 18.23 -26.22 7.72
CA THR A 177 19.26 -25.99 8.74
C THR A 177 20.65 -26.44 8.32
N GLU A 178 20.81 -27.18 7.23
CA GLU A 178 22.12 -27.62 6.72
C GLU A 178 22.73 -26.61 5.74
N LEU A 179 21.97 -25.59 5.33
CA LEU A 179 22.47 -24.55 4.41
C LEU A 179 23.66 -23.81 5.03
N SER A 180 24.59 -23.41 4.18
CA SER A 180 25.67 -22.48 4.55
C SER A 180 25.29 -21.06 4.14
N HIS A 181 25.85 -20.08 4.83
CA HIS A 181 25.62 -18.67 4.55
C HIS A 181 26.93 -17.90 4.75
N GLU A 182 27.23 -16.95 3.88
CA GLU A 182 28.50 -16.21 3.83
C GLU A 182 28.94 -15.64 5.18
N THR A 183 28.00 -15.06 5.95
CA THR A 183 28.28 -14.46 7.26
C THR A 183 27.69 -15.20 8.48
N ILE A 184 26.43 -15.65 8.40
CA ILE A 184 25.72 -16.28 9.54
C ILE A 184 26.28 -17.67 9.87
N ARG A 185 26.56 -18.48 8.84
CA ARG A 185 27.10 -19.83 8.98
C ARG A 185 28.10 -20.12 7.86
N PRO A 186 29.31 -19.52 7.93
CA PRO A 186 30.29 -19.65 6.87
C PRO A 186 30.71 -21.10 6.68
N PRO A 187 30.89 -21.57 5.44
CA PRO A 187 31.31 -22.94 5.17
C PRO A 187 32.78 -23.15 5.54
N ALA A 188 33.16 -24.41 5.74
CA ALA A 188 34.57 -24.78 5.84
C ALA A 188 35.30 -24.46 4.53
N ALA A 189 36.56 -24.03 4.62
CA ALA A 189 37.36 -23.56 3.47
C ALA A 189 37.52 -24.57 2.31
N THR A 190 37.24 -25.85 2.55
CA THR A 190 37.36 -26.93 1.56
C THR A 190 36.04 -27.33 0.90
N ALA A 191 34.91 -26.74 1.29
CA ALA A 191 33.62 -27.07 0.74
C ALA A 191 33.42 -26.46 -0.66
N MET A 192 33.11 -27.29 -1.65
CA MET A 192 32.68 -26.81 -2.96
C MET A 192 31.19 -26.47 -2.93
N LEU A 193 30.89 -25.18 -2.73
CA LEU A 193 29.53 -24.64 -2.68
C LEU A 193 29.33 -23.57 -3.74
N GLU A 194 28.11 -23.48 -4.25
CA GLU A 194 27.68 -22.49 -5.23
C GLU A 194 26.86 -21.39 -4.54
N PRO A 195 27.07 -20.11 -4.87
CA PRO A 195 26.30 -19.02 -4.30
C PRO A 195 24.90 -18.92 -4.91
N VAL A 196 23.91 -18.69 -4.07
CA VAL A 196 22.55 -18.31 -4.49
C VAL A 196 22.47 -16.78 -4.51
N ARG A 197 22.56 -16.21 -5.71
CA ARG A 197 22.67 -14.76 -5.94
C ARG A 197 21.60 -13.96 -5.16
N GLY A 198 22.05 -12.96 -4.40
CA GLY A 198 21.20 -12.03 -3.67
C GLY A 198 20.61 -12.56 -2.36
N SER A 199 21.11 -13.69 -1.84
CA SER A 199 20.60 -14.29 -0.59
C SER A 199 21.66 -14.55 0.48
N GLY A 200 22.95 -14.42 0.13
CA GLY A 200 24.07 -14.82 1.00
C GLY A 200 24.19 -16.34 1.23
N LEU A 201 23.31 -17.15 0.65
CA LEU A 201 23.33 -18.61 0.80
C LEU A 201 24.38 -19.25 -0.10
N LEU A 202 25.04 -20.27 0.44
CA LEU A 202 26.01 -21.11 -0.24
C LEU A 202 25.54 -22.56 -0.16
N VAL A 203 25.41 -23.24 -1.31
CA VAL A 203 24.76 -24.55 -1.38
C VAL A 203 25.54 -25.56 -2.20
N SER A 204 25.48 -26.83 -1.79
CA SER A 204 25.94 -27.93 -2.64
C SER A 204 24.95 -28.15 -3.79
N SER A 205 25.37 -28.84 -4.86
CA SER A 205 24.45 -29.13 -5.97
C SER A 205 23.23 -29.98 -5.53
N ALA A 206 23.35 -30.77 -4.45
CA ALA A 206 22.22 -31.52 -3.90
C ALA A 206 21.21 -30.61 -3.18
N LEU A 207 21.69 -29.73 -2.30
CA LEU A 207 20.84 -28.76 -1.60
C LEU A 207 20.26 -27.72 -2.58
N GLY A 208 21.00 -27.34 -3.63
CA GLY A 208 20.50 -26.48 -4.69
C GLY A 208 19.28 -27.06 -5.42
N ARG A 209 19.25 -28.38 -5.66
CA ARG A 209 18.06 -29.06 -6.21
C ARG A 209 16.89 -29.09 -5.23
N GLN A 210 17.15 -29.29 -3.93
CA GLN A 210 16.09 -29.25 -2.90
C GLN A 210 15.48 -27.85 -2.78
N LEU A 211 16.30 -26.79 -2.81
CA LEU A 211 15.82 -25.40 -2.85
C LEU A 211 14.96 -25.12 -4.08
N ALA A 212 15.40 -25.54 -5.26
CA ALA A 212 14.60 -25.39 -6.49
C ALA A 212 13.25 -26.12 -6.37
N GLY A 213 13.24 -27.34 -5.79
CA GLY A 213 12.02 -28.09 -5.51
C GLY A 213 11.09 -27.39 -4.52
N LEU A 214 11.64 -26.75 -3.47
CA LEU A 214 10.85 -25.98 -2.51
C LEU A 214 10.20 -24.75 -3.15
N VAL A 215 10.94 -24.00 -3.98
CA VAL A 215 10.38 -22.86 -4.73
C VAL A 215 9.25 -23.32 -5.65
N GLU A 216 9.45 -24.42 -6.37
CA GLU A 216 8.42 -24.99 -7.25
C GLU A 216 7.17 -25.43 -6.47
N ALA A 217 7.34 -26.07 -5.32
CA ALA A 217 6.22 -26.47 -4.46
C ALA A 217 5.42 -25.26 -3.97
N TRP A 218 6.08 -24.18 -3.57
CA TRP A 218 5.42 -22.92 -3.21
C TRP A 218 4.69 -22.29 -4.39
N ARG A 219 5.29 -22.29 -5.57
CA ARG A 219 4.64 -21.80 -6.79
C ARG A 219 3.34 -22.57 -7.08
N LEU A 220 3.38 -23.90 -6.97
CA LEU A 220 2.21 -24.74 -7.18
C LEU A 220 1.14 -24.53 -6.11
N ALA A 221 1.52 -24.45 -4.83
CA ALA A 221 0.60 -24.16 -3.74
C ALA A 221 -0.10 -22.81 -3.91
N ALA A 222 0.65 -21.76 -4.26
CA ALA A 222 0.11 -20.43 -4.51
C ALA A 222 -0.85 -20.41 -5.70
N GLN A 223 -0.49 -21.09 -6.81
CA GLN A 223 -1.37 -21.24 -7.97
C GLN A 223 -2.64 -22.01 -7.63
N GLN A 224 -2.57 -23.06 -6.81
CA GLN A 224 -3.73 -23.83 -6.36
C GLN A 224 -4.63 -22.98 -5.46
N ALA A 225 -4.06 -22.23 -4.51
CA ALA A 225 -4.82 -21.33 -3.64
C ALA A 225 -5.54 -20.24 -4.44
N ASN A 226 -4.85 -19.61 -5.41
CA ASN A 226 -5.46 -18.64 -6.32
C ASN A 226 -6.55 -19.27 -7.20
N ASN A 227 -6.29 -20.44 -7.78
CA ASN A 227 -7.30 -21.14 -8.59
C ASN A 227 -8.52 -21.52 -7.75
N ALA A 228 -8.34 -21.97 -6.51
CA ALA A 228 -9.45 -22.23 -5.59
C ALA A 228 -10.28 -20.97 -5.36
N TYR A 229 -9.62 -19.82 -5.12
CA TYR A 229 -10.26 -18.49 -5.05
C TYR A 229 -11.16 -18.20 -6.24
N LEU A 230 -10.60 -18.31 -7.44
CA LEU A 230 -11.32 -18.06 -8.69
C LEU A 230 -12.45 -19.09 -8.95
N LEU A 231 -12.28 -20.33 -8.51
CA LEU A 231 -13.27 -21.42 -8.70
C LEU A 231 -14.50 -21.23 -7.82
N ARG A 232 -14.34 -20.79 -6.57
CA ARG A 232 -15.45 -20.61 -5.62
C ARG A 232 -16.45 -19.58 -6.12
N GLY A 233 -15.99 -18.62 -6.90
CA GLY A 233 -16.80 -17.60 -7.54
C GLY A 233 -17.51 -17.97 -8.85
N ARG A 234 -17.53 -19.23 -9.28
CA ARG A 234 -18.02 -19.54 -10.64
C ARG A 234 -19.54 -19.53 -10.83
N ALA A 235 -20.33 -19.47 -9.77
CA ALA A 235 -21.79 -19.40 -9.90
C ALA A 235 -22.16 -18.08 -10.59
N THR A 236 -22.68 -18.16 -11.81
CA THR A 236 -23.18 -16.99 -12.52
C THR A 236 -24.58 -16.66 -12.03
N ASP A 237 -24.89 -15.36 -11.91
CA ASP A 237 -26.22 -14.88 -11.58
C ASP A 237 -26.70 -13.91 -12.65
N SER A 238 -27.42 -14.47 -13.63
CA SER A 238 -28.00 -13.70 -14.72
C SER A 238 -29.10 -12.75 -14.26
N ARG A 239 -29.72 -13.02 -13.11
CA ARG A 239 -30.74 -12.16 -12.50
C ARG A 239 -30.06 -10.93 -11.89
N ALA A 240 -29.02 -11.09 -11.09
CA ALA A 240 -28.26 -9.97 -10.54
C ALA A 240 -27.70 -9.06 -11.64
N ALA A 241 -27.18 -9.65 -12.73
CA ALA A 241 -26.72 -8.88 -13.89
C ALA A 241 -27.86 -8.12 -14.59
N GLY A 242 -29.06 -8.72 -14.62
CA GLY A 242 -30.27 -8.07 -15.10
C GLY A 242 -30.67 -6.89 -14.23
N GLU A 243 -30.79 -7.11 -12.92
CA GLU A 243 -31.15 -6.10 -11.93
C GLU A 243 -30.20 -4.89 -11.95
N LEU A 244 -28.88 -5.13 -12.03
CA LEU A 244 -27.89 -4.05 -12.18
C LEU A 244 -28.09 -3.27 -13.48
N CYS A 245 -28.23 -3.94 -14.62
CA CYS A 245 -28.47 -3.25 -15.89
C CYS A 245 -29.80 -2.49 -15.91
N ASP A 246 -30.84 -3.02 -15.27
CA ASP A 246 -32.16 -2.39 -15.21
C ASP A 246 -32.12 -1.14 -14.31
N TRP A 247 -31.40 -1.20 -13.18
CA TRP A 247 -31.11 -0.01 -12.35
C TRP A 247 -30.34 1.06 -13.13
N LEU A 248 -29.26 0.68 -13.83
CA LEU A 248 -28.49 1.62 -14.66
C LEU A 248 -29.36 2.30 -15.73
N ALA A 249 -30.24 1.54 -16.40
CA ALA A 249 -31.12 2.06 -17.43
C ALA A 249 -32.23 2.98 -16.86
N ALA A 250 -32.73 2.69 -15.66
CA ALA A 250 -33.81 3.44 -15.02
C ALA A 250 -33.32 4.69 -14.27
N ALA A 251 -32.27 4.55 -13.45
CA ALA A 251 -31.74 5.62 -12.61
C ALA A 251 -30.76 6.53 -13.36
N ALA A 252 -30.08 6.02 -14.40
CA ALA A 252 -29.06 6.75 -15.16
C ALA A 252 -28.06 7.52 -14.28
N PRO A 253 -27.41 6.85 -13.30
CA PRO A 253 -26.48 7.52 -12.38
C PRO A 253 -25.35 8.20 -13.16
N PRO A 254 -24.83 9.36 -12.69
CA PRO A 254 -23.90 10.21 -13.46
C PRO A 254 -22.47 9.64 -13.50
N LEU A 255 -22.28 8.48 -14.13
CA LEU A 255 -21.01 7.77 -14.28
C LEU A 255 -20.97 6.98 -15.58
N SER A 256 -19.81 6.40 -15.87
CA SER A 256 -19.62 5.42 -16.95
C SER A 256 -19.00 4.14 -16.39
N VAL A 257 -19.27 3.01 -17.04
CA VAL A 257 -18.62 1.72 -16.75
C VAL A 257 -17.71 1.37 -17.91
N THR A 258 -16.44 1.13 -17.64
CA THR A 258 -15.41 0.83 -18.63
C THR A 258 -14.79 -0.54 -18.40
N ALA A 259 -14.05 -1.00 -19.40
CA ALA A 259 -13.18 -2.16 -19.36
C ALA A 259 -11.84 -1.78 -19.98
N LYS A 260 -10.74 -2.31 -19.42
CA LYS A 260 -9.37 -2.04 -19.89
C LYS A 260 -9.14 -0.53 -20.06
N GLN A 261 -9.54 0.24 -19.04
CA GLN A 261 -9.49 1.70 -18.95
C GLN A 261 -10.39 2.46 -19.95
N THR A 262 -10.28 2.16 -21.25
CA THR A 262 -10.82 3.01 -22.32
C THR A 262 -12.06 2.45 -23.01
N HIS A 263 -12.41 1.17 -22.80
CA HIS A 263 -13.54 0.56 -23.49
C HIS A 263 -14.85 0.77 -22.74
N VAL A 264 -15.64 1.77 -23.16
CA VAL A 264 -16.96 2.06 -22.57
C VAL A 264 -17.96 0.91 -22.80
N LEU A 265 -18.40 0.30 -21.70
CA LEU A 265 -19.42 -0.75 -21.67
C LEU A 265 -20.82 -0.20 -21.41
N TRP A 266 -20.93 0.89 -20.65
CA TRP A 266 -22.17 1.62 -20.37
C TRP A 266 -21.84 3.08 -20.00
N THR A 267 -22.75 4.02 -20.28
CA THR A 267 -22.62 5.43 -19.91
C THR A 267 -23.98 6.06 -19.64
N PHE A 268 -24.05 6.98 -18.69
CA PHE A 268 -25.26 7.72 -18.33
C PHE A 268 -25.85 8.55 -19.48
N THR A 269 -25.06 8.91 -20.50
CA THR A 269 -25.53 9.65 -21.69
C THR A 269 -26.37 8.78 -22.63
N GLN A 270 -26.24 7.45 -22.53
CA GLN A 270 -27.01 6.46 -23.29
C GLN A 270 -27.51 5.37 -22.34
N PRO A 271 -28.39 5.69 -21.37
CA PRO A 271 -28.66 4.81 -20.24
C PRO A 271 -29.31 3.48 -20.67
N GLN A 272 -30.03 3.48 -21.79
CA GLN A 272 -30.67 2.28 -22.36
C GLN A 272 -29.68 1.33 -23.08
N ALA A 273 -28.44 1.75 -23.35
CA ALA A 273 -27.44 0.98 -24.10
C ALA A 273 -26.70 -0.07 -23.25
N VAL A 274 -27.43 -0.87 -22.47
CA VAL A 274 -26.87 -1.84 -21.51
C VAL A 274 -26.35 -3.14 -22.12
N GLY A 275 -26.51 -3.35 -23.44
CA GLY A 275 -26.24 -4.64 -24.08
C GLY A 275 -24.79 -5.13 -23.95
N LYS A 276 -23.80 -4.23 -24.04
CA LYS A 276 -22.38 -4.56 -23.89
C LYS A 276 -22.07 -4.98 -22.44
N LEU A 277 -22.41 -4.13 -21.47
CA LEU A 277 -22.24 -4.42 -20.06
C LEU A 277 -22.96 -5.72 -19.64
N ARG A 278 -24.21 -5.91 -20.08
CA ARG A 278 -24.98 -7.13 -19.79
C ARG A 278 -24.28 -8.39 -20.30
N SER A 279 -23.64 -8.31 -21.47
CA SER A 279 -22.90 -9.43 -22.06
C SER A 279 -21.63 -9.74 -21.26
N GLU A 280 -20.96 -8.72 -20.74
CA GLU A 280 -19.80 -8.87 -19.85
C GLU A 280 -20.19 -9.47 -18.50
N LEU A 281 -21.23 -8.95 -17.86
CA LEU A 281 -21.67 -9.38 -16.52
C LEU A 281 -22.26 -10.79 -16.49
N LYS A 282 -22.94 -11.23 -17.56
CA LYS A 282 -23.51 -12.59 -17.67
C LYS A 282 -22.49 -13.72 -17.48
N ARG A 283 -21.20 -13.42 -17.69
CA ARG A 283 -20.10 -14.38 -17.57
C ARG A 283 -19.40 -14.31 -16.21
N ARG A 284 -19.86 -13.45 -15.29
CA ARG A 284 -19.19 -13.16 -14.02
C ARG A 284 -19.88 -13.83 -12.84
N ASN A 285 -19.11 -13.92 -11.76
CA ASN A 285 -19.55 -14.36 -10.45
C ASN A 285 -20.74 -13.51 -9.94
N ALA A 286 -21.77 -14.14 -9.39
CA ALA A 286 -22.86 -13.49 -8.67
C ALA A 286 -22.38 -12.47 -7.61
N ASP A 287 -21.40 -12.85 -6.79
CA ASP A 287 -20.81 -12.00 -5.75
C ASP A 287 -20.13 -10.79 -6.38
N ALA A 288 -19.37 -11.00 -7.46
CA ALA A 288 -18.72 -9.92 -8.19
C ALA A 288 -19.75 -8.95 -8.79
N VAL A 289 -20.85 -9.45 -9.36
CA VAL A 289 -21.91 -8.58 -9.91
C VAL A 289 -22.59 -7.76 -8.82
N ARG A 290 -22.87 -8.36 -7.67
CA ARG A 290 -23.46 -7.66 -6.51
C ARG A 290 -22.50 -6.62 -5.94
N ASP A 291 -21.21 -6.94 -5.85
CA ASP A 291 -20.22 -5.97 -5.40
C ASP A 291 -20.01 -4.84 -6.41
N ILE A 292 -19.99 -5.13 -7.71
CA ILE A 292 -19.97 -4.08 -8.75
C ILE A 292 -21.18 -3.16 -8.58
N ALA A 293 -22.37 -3.69 -8.34
CA ALA A 293 -23.56 -2.86 -8.12
C ALA A 293 -23.37 -1.91 -6.91
N ALA A 294 -22.93 -2.46 -5.76
CA ALA A 294 -22.67 -1.67 -4.56
C ALA A 294 -21.55 -0.64 -4.74
N ASP A 295 -20.53 -0.95 -5.54
CA ASP A 295 -19.45 -0.04 -5.87
C ASP A 295 -19.94 1.12 -6.75
N LEU A 296 -20.78 0.84 -7.75
CA LEU A 296 -21.39 1.86 -8.60
C LEU A 296 -22.34 2.78 -7.83
N GLU A 297 -23.04 2.27 -6.83
CA GLU A 297 -23.85 3.11 -5.91
C GLU A 297 -22.98 4.11 -5.14
N VAL A 298 -21.79 3.71 -4.68
CA VAL A 298 -20.85 4.62 -4.01
C VAL A 298 -20.34 5.68 -4.98
N VAL A 299 -19.91 5.30 -6.18
CA VAL A 299 -19.46 6.24 -7.21
C VAL A 299 -20.56 7.24 -7.55
N ALA A 300 -21.79 6.77 -7.74
CA ALA A 300 -22.94 7.61 -8.02
C ALA A 300 -23.21 8.59 -6.88
N ALA A 301 -23.30 8.09 -5.63
CA ALA A 301 -23.57 8.91 -4.46
C ALA A 301 -22.51 10.00 -4.22
N ARG A 302 -21.22 9.67 -4.39
CA ARG A 302 -20.12 10.64 -4.25
C ARG A 302 -20.12 11.66 -5.38
N THR A 303 -20.37 11.23 -6.61
CA THR A 303 -20.50 12.13 -7.76
C THR A 303 -21.68 13.09 -7.59
N GLU A 304 -22.84 12.60 -7.20
CA GLU A 304 -24.01 13.44 -6.93
C GLU A 304 -23.75 14.43 -5.78
N SER A 305 -23.04 14.00 -4.73
CA SER A 305 -22.70 14.87 -3.60
C SER A 305 -21.80 16.04 -4.04
N PHE A 306 -20.82 15.76 -4.90
CA PHE A 306 -19.97 16.81 -5.48
C PHE A 306 -20.78 17.73 -6.41
N LEU A 307 -21.59 17.17 -7.31
CA LEU A 307 -22.38 17.94 -8.27
C LEU A 307 -23.40 18.89 -7.60
N LYS A 308 -23.84 18.58 -6.38
CA LYS A 308 -24.73 19.45 -5.58
C LYS A 308 -24.04 20.75 -5.12
N VAL A 309 -22.73 20.73 -4.92
CA VAL A 309 -21.98 21.85 -4.34
C VAL A 309 -21.15 22.63 -5.35
N VAL A 310 -21.24 22.29 -6.65
CA VAL A 310 -20.41 22.88 -7.72
C VAL A 310 -21.26 23.53 -8.81
N ASP A 311 -20.69 24.53 -9.47
CA ASP A 311 -21.13 24.93 -10.79
C ASP A 311 -20.41 24.13 -11.87
N GLU A 312 -21.08 23.15 -12.45
CA GLU A 312 -20.49 22.28 -13.47
C GLU A 312 -20.00 23.07 -14.70
N ALA A 313 -20.65 24.20 -15.02
CA ALA A 313 -20.23 25.07 -16.12
C ALA A 313 -18.92 25.83 -15.82
N ALA A 314 -18.56 25.98 -14.55
CA ALA A 314 -17.33 26.65 -14.12
C ALA A 314 -16.13 25.69 -13.98
N LEU A 315 -16.37 24.37 -14.05
CA LEU A 315 -15.30 23.38 -14.02
C LEU A 315 -14.51 23.39 -15.34
N PRO A 316 -13.18 23.19 -15.30
CA PRO A 316 -12.37 23.08 -16.51
C PRO A 316 -12.67 21.79 -17.29
N ALA A 317 -12.14 21.72 -18.51
CA ALA A 317 -12.06 20.47 -19.25
C ALA A 317 -11.13 19.50 -18.50
N VAL A 318 -11.43 18.22 -18.58
CA VAL A 318 -10.56 17.17 -18.04
C VAL A 318 -9.35 17.04 -18.97
N GLY A 319 -8.14 17.12 -18.42
CA GLY A 319 -6.89 16.93 -19.17
C GLY A 319 -6.61 15.45 -19.51
N ASP A 320 -5.42 15.19 -20.06
CA ASP A 320 -4.90 13.83 -20.22
C ASP A 320 -4.64 13.24 -18.83
N LEU A 321 -5.60 12.47 -18.31
CA LEU A 321 -5.49 11.82 -17.00
C LEU A 321 -4.88 10.42 -17.12
N ASP A 322 -4.15 10.05 -16.07
CA ASP A 322 -3.71 8.68 -15.87
C ASP A 322 -4.92 7.81 -15.56
N TRP A 323 -5.26 6.91 -16.48
CA TRP A 323 -6.36 5.97 -16.33
C TRP A 323 -5.94 4.88 -15.34
N GLY A 324 -6.00 5.15 -14.04
CA GLY A 324 -5.58 4.20 -13.03
C GLY A 324 -6.21 4.42 -11.66
N GLY A 325 -6.15 3.40 -10.83
CA GLY A 325 -6.59 3.49 -9.45
C GLY A 325 -8.10 3.38 -9.32
N TYR A 326 -8.73 2.44 -10.03
CA TYR A 326 -10.10 1.97 -9.80
C TYR A 326 -11.24 2.86 -10.34
N ALA A 327 -11.15 4.17 -10.13
CA ALA A 327 -12.07 5.17 -10.66
C ALA A 327 -11.26 6.37 -11.16
N SER A 328 -11.60 6.87 -12.36
CA SER A 328 -10.94 8.02 -13.00
C SER A 328 -11.97 8.93 -13.64
N LEU A 329 -11.63 10.21 -13.86
CA LEU A 329 -12.48 11.09 -14.66
C LEU A 329 -12.32 10.80 -16.16
N ASP A 330 -13.44 10.54 -16.82
CA ASP A 330 -13.52 10.39 -18.28
C ASP A 330 -13.57 11.77 -18.95
N PRO A 331 -12.60 12.12 -19.81
CA PRO A 331 -12.58 13.40 -20.48
C PRO A 331 -13.75 13.66 -21.42
N ALA A 332 -14.30 12.60 -22.03
CA ALA A 332 -15.40 12.74 -22.98
C ALA A 332 -16.72 13.09 -22.28
N THR A 333 -16.97 12.46 -21.12
CA THR A 333 -18.24 12.62 -20.41
C THR A 333 -18.16 13.54 -19.21
N ARG A 334 -16.96 13.94 -18.78
CA ARG A 334 -16.69 14.72 -17.55
C ARG A 334 -17.34 14.07 -16.33
N ARG A 335 -17.31 12.74 -16.27
CA ARG A 335 -17.85 11.94 -15.17
C ARG A 335 -16.88 10.84 -14.80
N ILE A 336 -17.12 10.22 -13.66
CA ILE A 336 -16.29 9.13 -13.18
C ILE A 336 -16.54 7.88 -14.04
N ALA A 337 -15.47 7.32 -14.57
CA ALA A 337 -15.41 6.02 -15.20
C ALA A 337 -14.96 4.97 -14.17
N TYR A 338 -15.80 3.96 -14.00
CA TYR A 338 -15.52 2.79 -13.17
C TYR A 338 -14.96 1.65 -14.03
N ASP A 339 -13.69 1.28 -13.83
CA ASP A 339 -13.04 0.23 -14.64
C ASP A 339 -13.23 -1.17 -14.02
N LEU A 340 -13.84 -2.07 -14.79
CA LEU A 340 -13.99 -3.47 -14.39
C LEU A 340 -12.67 -4.27 -14.42
N ASP A 341 -11.63 -3.76 -15.06
CA ASP A 341 -10.34 -4.45 -15.26
C ASP A 341 -9.17 -3.84 -14.46
N GLU A 342 -9.44 -3.01 -13.44
CA GLU A 342 -8.39 -2.44 -12.57
C GLU A 342 -7.50 -3.57 -12.00
N PRO A 343 -6.21 -3.65 -12.40
CA PRO A 343 -5.34 -4.79 -12.09
C PRO A 343 -5.20 -5.05 -10.58
N THR A 344 -5.21 -3.99 -9.79
CA THR A 344 -4.98 -4.05 -8.35
C THR A 344 -6.17 -4.65 -7.58
N ILE A 345 -7.38 -4.63 -8.13
CA ILE A 345 -8.61 -4.92 -7.37
C ILE A 345 -9.42 -6.11 -7.94
N ASP A 346 -9.29 -6.47 -9.23
CA ASP A 346 -9.99 -7.61 -9.89
C ASP A 346 -11.45 -7.77 -9.49
N ARG A 347 -12.28 -6.90 -10.06
CA ARG A 347 -13.73 -6.89 -9.86
C ARG A 347 -14.47 -7.98 -10.60
N ARG A 348 -13.77 -8.81 -11.36
CA ARG A 348 -14.39 -9.82 -12.22
C ARG A 348 -14.43 -11.19 -11.58
N SER A 349 -13.58 -11.44 -10.60
CA SER A 349 -13.29 -12.80 -10.15
C SER A 349 -13.67 -13.11 -8.70
N GLY A 350 -14.16 -12.14 -7.93
CA GLY A 350 -14.59 -12.39 -6.56
C GLY A 350 -15.23 -11.19 -5.87
N ALA A 351 -15.48 -11.36 -4.57
CA ALA A 351 -15.98 -10.28 -3.74
C ALA A 351 -14.95 -9.16 -3.58
N ALA A 352 -15.42 -7.95 -3.31
CA ALA A 352 -14.60 -6.80 -2.97
C ALA A 352 -13.64 -7.13 -1.82
N LEU A 353 -12.37 -6.72 -1.94
CA LEU A 353 -11.46 -6.74 -0.80
C LEU A 353 -12.04 -5.85 0.33
N PRO A 354 -11.82 -6.20 1.60
CA PRO A 354 -12.17 -5.32 2.71
C PRO A 354 -11.60 -3.91 2.49
N PHE A 355 -12.30 -2.88 2.94
CA PHE A 355 -11.95 -1.47 2.75
C PHE A 355 -11.91 -0.95 1.29
N ALA A 356 -11.98 -1.81 0.27
CA ALA A 356 -11.88 -1.37 -1.13
C ALA A 356 -13.02 -0.43 -1.56
N ARG A 357 -14.20 -0.54 -0.94
CA ARG A 357 -15.33 0.38 -1.17
C ARG A 357 -15.16 1.73 -0.49
N LEU A 358 -14.52 1.77 0.69
CA LEU A 358 -14.14 3.03 1.34
C LEU A 358 -13.09 3.76 0.50
N MET A 359 -12.10 3.01 0.01
CA MET A 359 -11.10 3.51 -0.92
C MET A 359 -11.73 4.04 -2.22
N LEU A 360 -12.75 3.36 -2.75
CA LEU A 360 -13.50 3.82 -3.94
C LEU A 360 -14.16 5.18 -3.70
N GLY A 361 -14.82 5.35 -2.56
CA GLY A 361 -15.50 6.59 -2.21
C GLY A 361 -14.51 7.76 -2.15
N ALA A 362 -13.39 7.55 -1.45
CA ALA A 362 -12.32 8.55 -1.35
C ALA A 362 -11.68 8.85 -2.71
N ARG A 363 -11.33 7.82 -3.49
CA ARG A 363 -10.77 8.01 -4.83
C ARG A 363 -11.72 8.76 -5.76
N THR A 364 -13.00 8.41 -5.74
CA THR A 364 -14.03 9.09 -6.54
C THR A 364 -14.05 10.58 -6.23
N MET A 365 -14.01 10.96 -4.94
CA MET A 365 -13.99 12.38 -4.57
C MET A 365 -12.63 13.04 -4.83
N HIS A 366 -11.52 12.31 -4.71
CA HIS A 366 -10.19 12.81 -5.06
C HIS A 366 -10.13 13.22 -6.53
N GLU A 367 -10.65 12.39 -7.44
CA GLU A 367 -10.72 12.74 -8.86
C GLU A 367 -11.56 14.02 -9.10
N TRP A 368 -12.73 14.14 -8.47
CA TRP A 368 -13.50 15.39 -8.50
C TRP A 368 -12.75 16.57 -7.87
N GLY A 369 -11.96 16.30 -6.83
CA GLY A 369 -11.10 17.26 -6.16
C GLY A 369 -10.04 17.86 -7.09
N HIS A 370 -9.51 17.09 -8.04
CA HIS A 370 -8.61 17.64 -9.07
C HIS A 370 -9.32 18.70 -9.92
N LEU A 371 -10.51 18.42 -10.44
CA LEU A 371 -11.27 19.41 -11.23
C LEU A 371 -11.63 20.65 -10.40
N ALA A 372 -11.95 20.47 -9.12
CA ALA A 372 -12.22 21.58 -8.22
C ALA A 372 -10.96 22.44 -8.00
N ALA A 373 -9.81 21.80 -7.74
CA ALA A 373 -8.53 22.48 -7.58
C ALA A 373 -8.14 23.26 -8.85
N ASP A 374 -8.28 22.64 -10.02
CA ASP A 374 -8.04 23.28 -11.33
C ASP A 374 -9.02 24.43 -11.62
N ALA A 375 -10.25 24.34 -11.09
CA ALA A 375 -11.22 25.45 -11.09
C ALA A 375 -10.89 26.56 -10.07
N GLY A 376 -9.74 26.47 -9.39
CA GLY A 376 -9.25 27.45 -8.43
C GLY A 376 -9.91 27.37 -7.06
N TRP A 377 -10.49 26.23 -6.66
CA TRP A 377 -11.09 26.06 -5.33
C TRP A 377 -10.09 26.11 -4.20
N VAL A 378 -8.82 25.77 -4.48
CA VAL A 378 -7.79 25.67 -3.45
C VAL A 378 -6.61 26.58 -3.81
N PRO A 379 -6.81 27.92 -3.80
CA PRO A 379 -5.72 28.84 -4.11
C PRO A 379 -4.63 28.79 -3.05
N GLN A 380 -3.41 29.13 -3.47
CA GLN A 380 -2.32 29.41 -2.54
C GLN A 380 -2.48 30.83 -1.96
N GLY A 381 -2.38 30.96 -0.64
CA GLY A 381 -2.43 32.22 0.09
C GLY A 381 -1.16 33.07 -0.11
N ALA A 382 -1.24 34.34 0.31
CA ALA A 382 -0.19 35.34 0.08
C ALA A 382 1.20 34.97 0.66
N ALA A 383 1.24 34.17 1.73
CA ALA A 383 2.49 33.70 2.34
C ALA A 383 3.17 32.55 1.56
N GLY A 384 2.52 32.01 0.52
CA GLY A 384 2.98 30.82 -0.19
C GLY A 384 4.41 30.92 -0.73
N ALA A 385 4.77 32.04 -1.37
CA ALA A 385 6.11 32.24 -1.91
C ALA A 385 7.20 32.24 -0.82
N GLU A 386 6.91 32.81 0.36
CA GLU A 386 7.82 32.79 1.50
C GLU A 386 7.99 31.36 2.05
N CYS A 387 6.88 30.62 2.19
CA CYS A 387 6.91 29.21 2.60
C CYS A 387 7.72 28.36 1.62
N ASN A 388 7.54 28.56 0.31
CA ASN A 388 8.27 27.84 -0.73
C ASN A 388 9.78 28.12 -0.66
N ALA A 389 10.17 29.39 -0.50
CA ALA A 389 11.57 29.80 -0.37
C ALA A 389 12.21 29.24 0.91
N ARG A 390 11.47 29.21 2.02
CA ARG A 390 11.93 28.60 3.27
C ARG A 390 12.17 27.11 3.11
N LEU A 391 11.26 26.36 2.49
CA LEU A 391 11.45 24.93 2.23
C LEU A 391 12.69 24.67 1.36
N ALA A 392 12.89 25.45 0.28
CA ALA A 392 14.08 25.33 -0.55
C ALA A 392 15.37 25.57 0.25
N ALA A 393 15.40 26.59 1.11
CA ALA A 393 16.54 26.89 1.96
C ALA A 393 16.84 25.77 2.99
N GLU A 394 15.80 25.16 3.56
CA GLU A 394 15.95 24.01 4.47
C GLU A 394 16.49 22.77 3.74
N LEU A 395 16.08 22.54 2.49
CA LEU A 395 16.60 21.46 1.65
C LEU A 395 18.06 21.71 1.24
N ASP A 396 18.41 22.93 0.85
CA ASP A 396 19.79 23.31 0.55
C ASP A 396 20.69 23.22 1.81
N ALA A 397 20.14 23.45 3.01
CA ALA A 397 20.86 23.21 4.25
C ALA A 397 21.06 21.71 4.52
N ALA A 398 20.01 20.88 4.35
CA ALA A 398 20.11 19.43 4.50
C ALA A 398 21.14 18.83 3.55
N LEU A 399 21.12 19.26 2.28
CA LEU A 399 22.08 18.84 1.26
C LEU A 399 23.52 19.19 1.66
N ARG A 400 23.80 20.42 2.11
CA ARG A 400 25.15 20.83 2.53
C ARG A 400 25.68 20.07 3.75
N GLU A 401 24.79 19.58 4.61
CA GLU A 401 25.13 18.83 5.81
C GLU A 401 25.33 17.33 5.52
N ALA A 402 24.92 16.85 4.34
CA ALA A 402 24.99 15.46 3.97
C ALA A 402 26.44 14.94 3.86
N PRO A 403 26.69 13.66 4.16
CA PRO A 403 27.99 13.04 3.94
C PRO A 403 28.48 13.15 2.49
N GLN A 404 29.80 13.32 2.30
CA GLN A 404 30.43 13.44 0.97
C GLN A 404 30.09 12.27 0.02
N VAL A 405 29.92 11.05 0.55
CA VAL A 405 29.53 9.90 -0.25
C VAL A 405 28.14 10.07 -0.90
N LEU A 406 27.20 10.70 -0.19
CA LEU A 406 25.87 10.98 -0.73
C LEU A 406 25.92 12.07 -1.80
N HIS A 407 26.75 13.11 -1.60
CA HIS A 407 26.97 14.11 -2.62
C HIS A 407 27.44 13.52 -3.94
N LEU A 408 28.38 12.57 -3.88
CA LEU A 408 28.87 11.89 -5.08
C LEU A 408 27.81 10.96 -5.69
N LEU A 409 27.06 10.24 -4.85
CA LEU A 409 26.02 9.30 -5.28
C LEU A 409 24.85 10.00 -5.97
N THR A 410 24.43 11.17 -5.48
CA THR A 410 23.23 11.87 -5.96
C THR A 410 23.54 13.07 -6.87
N ALA A 411 24.80 13.30 -7.23
CA ALA A 411 25.23 14.48 -7.99
C ALA A 411 24.47 14.62 -9.31
N ASP A 412 24.43 13.55 -10.10
CA ASP A 412 23.83 13.56 -11.44
C ASP A 412 22.31 13.78 -11.37
N ASP A 413 21.61 13.19 -10.39
CA ASP A 413 20.17 13.38 -10.21
C ASP A 413 19.83 14.82 -9.79
N LEU A 414 20.61 15.39 -8.88
CA LEU A 414 20.44 16.78 -8.43
C LEU A 414 20.78 17.77 -9.56
N ASP A 415 21.83 17.51 -10.33
CA ASP A 415 22.19 18.33 -11.49
C ASP A 415 21.08 18.32 -12.55
N ALA A 416 20.50 17.14 -12.81
CA ALA A 416 19.35 16.99 -13.70
C ALA A 416 18.12 17.78 -13.22
N LEU A 417 17.87 17.85 -11.90
CA LEU A 417 16.79 18.67 -11.33
C LEU A 417 17.04 20.18 -11.48
N CYS A 418 18.29 20.63 -11.35
CA CYS A 418 18.66 22.04 -11.51
C CYS A 418 18.58 22.52 -12.97
N HIS A 419 18.95 21.65 -13.91
CA HIS A 419 19.03 21.96 -15.33
C HIS A 419 17.82 21.50 -16.15
N ALA A 420 16.85 20.84 -15.50
CA ALA A 420 15.57 20.52 -16.08
C ALA A 420 14.92 21.76 -16.69
N ALA A 421 14.72 21.74 -18.02
CA ALA A 421 13.93 22.78 -18.67
C ALA A 421 12.53 22.77 -18.03
N PRO A 422 11.93 23.94 -17.72
CA PRO A 422 10.64 24.01 -17.03
C PRO A 422 9.47 23.33 -17.78
N ASP A 423 9.68 22.97 -19.05
CA ASP A 423 8.70 22.29 -19.91
C ASP A 423 9.18 20.89 -20.39
N SER A 424 10.30 20.34 -19.86
CA SER A 424 10.71 19.00 -20.27
C SER A 424 9.81 17.95 -19.62
N ALA A 425 9.12 17.17 -20.46
CA ALA A 425 8.38 16.00 -20.03
C ALA A 425 9.27 14.97 -19.30
N GLU A 426 10.58 15.00 -19.54
CA GLU A 426 11.59 14.18 -18.85
C GLU A 426 11.83 14.60 -17.39
N ALA A 427 11.63 15.87 -17.03
CA ALA A 427 11.81 16.34 -15.65
C ALA A 427 10.50 16.49 -14.86
N GLY A 428 9.36 16.67 -15.54
CA GLY A 428 8.04 16.71 -14.92
C GLY A 428 7.82 17.88 -13.95
N LEU A 429 8.56 18.98 -14.10
CA LEU A 429 8.49 20.13 -13.20
C LEU A 429 7.50 21.19 -13.71
N PRO A 430 6.53 21.65 -12.92
CA PRO A 430 5.57 22.67 -13.37
C PRO A 430 6.17 24.10 -13.32
N VAL A 431 5.73 24.96 -14.24
CA VAL A 431 5.95 26.42 -14.17
C VAL A 431 4.86 27.05 -13.32
N VAL A 432 5.12 27.24 -12.01
CA VAL A 432 4.19 27.92 -11.10
C VAL A 432 4.77 29.26 -10.63
N PRO A 433 4.03 30.38 -10.79
CA PRO A 433 4.45 31.68 -10.27
C PRO A 433 4.72 31.64 -8.76
N GLY A 434 5.83 32.23 -8.32
CA GLY A 434 6.20 32.26 -6.90
C GLY A 434 6.96 31.00 -6.41
N LEU A 435 7.32 30.08 -7.31
CA LEU A 435 8.29 29.03 -7.00
C LEU A 435 9.72 29.55 -7.02
N PRO A 436 10.61 28.99 -6.17
CA PRO A 436 12.03 29.26 -6.22
C PRO A 436 12.63 28.99 -7.62
N ASP A 437 13.69 29.72 -7.92
CA ASP A 437 14.51 29.50 -9.10
C ASP A 437 15.16 28.09 -9.02
N PRO A 438 15.08 27.22 -10.05
CA PRO A 438 15.69 25.89 -10.01
C PRO A 438 17.22 25.93 -9.99
N LEU A 439 17.84 27.11 -10.06
CA LEU A 439 19.30 27.26 -10.00
C LEU A 439 19.94 26.71 -8.70
N THR A 440 19.14 26.35 -7.68
CA THR A 440 19.62 25.55 -6.55
C THR A 440 18.95 24.17 -6.51
N PRO A 441 19.66 23.13 -6.02
CA PRO A 441 19.07 21.81 -5.80
C PRO A 441 17.80 21.83 -4.94
N GLY A 442 17.78 22.64 -3.87
CA GLY A 442 16.60 22.84 -3.03
C GLY A 442 15.43 23.42 -3.81
N GLY A 443 15.68 24.39 -4.71
CA GLY A 443 14.66 24.92 -5.62
C GLY A 443 14.10 23.87 -6.59
N GLY A 444 14.98 23.03 -7.16
CA GLY A 444 14.58 21.88 -8.00
C GLY A 444 13.72 20.86 -7.27
N LEU A 445 14.07 20.53 -6.02
CA LEU A 445 13.31 19.61 -5.16
C LEU A 445 11.94 20.18 -4.75
N VAL A 446 11.83 21.48 -4.46
CA VAL A 446 10.53 22.13 -4.24
C VAL A 446 9.67 22.07 -5.49
N ARG A 447 10.22 22.30 -6.68
CA ARG A 447 9.47 22.15 -7.94
C ARG A 447 8.98 20.72 -8.14
N LEU A 448 9.80 19.73 -7.80
CA LEU A 448 9.41 18.32 -7.85
C LEU A 448 8.23 18.05 -6.91
N MET A 449 8.23 18.60 -5.70
CA MET A 449 7.07 18.51 -4.80
C MET A 449 5.82 19.13 -5.45
N PHE A 450 5.96 20.27 -6.11
CA PHE A 450 4.85 20.96 -6.77
C PHE A 450 4.27 20.20 -7.97
N SER A 451 5.00 19.25 -8.57
CA SER A 451 4.42 18.31 -9.55
C SER A 451 3.32 17.43 -8.97
N ARG A 452 3.23 17.34 -7.63
CA ARG A 452 2.23 16.56 -6.89
C ARG A 452 1.24 17.41 -6.09
N ILE A 453 1.40 18.73 -6.06
CA ILE A 453 0.58 19.58 -5.17
C ILE A 453 -0.92 19.52 -5.51
N SER A 454 -1.26 19.22 -6.76
CA SER A 454 -2.63 18.98 -7.22
C SER A 454 -3.28 17.81 -6.48
N ASP A 455 -2.54 16.73 -6.17
CA ASP A 455 -3.06 15.60 -5.38
C ASP A 455 -3.40 16.05 -3.95
N PHE A 456 -2.58 16.93 -3.35
CA PHE A 456 -2.85 17.49 -2.02
C PHE A 456 -4.06 18.42 -2.02
N GLN A 457 -4.19 19.29 -3.02
CA GLN A 457 -5.36 20.15 -3.19
C GLN A 457 -6.63 19.33 -3.42
N ALA A 458 -6.55 18.27 -4.22
CA ALA A 458 -7.64 17.32 -4.42
C ALA A 458 -8.03 16.62 -3.11
N ASN A 459 -7.07 16.19 -2.31
CA ASN A 459 -7.31 15.60 -0.99
C ASN A 459 -7.93 16.58 0.01
N LEU A 460 -7.55 17.86 -0.03
CA LEU A 460 -8.20 18.91 0.77
C LEU A 460 -9.69 19.00 0.45
N VAL A 461 -10.04 19.04 -0.85
CA VAL A 461 -11.43 19.06 -1.30
C VAL A 461 -12.14 17.76 -0.91
N ALA A 462 -11.51 16.61 -1.12
CA ALA A 462 -12.09 15.32 -0.82
C ALA A 462 -12.42 15.17 0.67
N ALA A 463 -11.46 15.44 1.55
CA ALA A 463 -11.62 15.37 3.00
C ALA A 463 -12.74 16.29 3.52
N ALA A 464 -13.05 17.39 2.82
CA ALA A 464 -14.15 18.28 3.18
C ALA A 464 -15.55 17.78 2.76
N LEU A 465 -15.63 16.78 1.86
CA LEU A 465 -16.87 16.36 1.22
C LEU A 465 -17.23 14.87 1.45
N ILE A 466 -16.32 14.07 2.01
CA ILE A 466 -16.56 12.64 2.26
C ILE A 466 -16.55 12.30 3.76
N PRO A 467 -17.12 11.13 4.13
CA PRO A 467 -16.96 10.59 5.48
C PRO A 467 -15.50 10.37 5.88
N ALA A 468 -15.21 10.57 7.18
CA ALA A 468 -13.85 10.45 7.71
C ALA A 468 -13.23 9.06 7.50
N ASP A 469 -14.02 7.98 7.53
CA ASP A 469 -13.55 6.59 7.33
C ASP A 469 -13.08 6.29 5.89
N GLU A 470 -13.68 6.93 4.89
CA GLU A 470 -13.21 6.87 3.51
C GLU A 470 -11.85 7.55 3.38
N MET A 471 -11.72 8.75 3.96
CA MET A 471 -10.45 9.48 3.93
C MET A 471 -9.35 8.77 4.74
N GLU A 472 -9.71 8.19 5.88
CA GLU A 472 -8.85 7.34 6.71
C GLU A 472 -8.26 6.17 5.90
N THR A 473 -9.13 5.46 5.18
CA THR A 473 -8.71 4.35 4.30
C THR A 473 -7.76 4.84 3.21
N TYR A 474 -8.06 5.98 2.60
CA TYR A 474 -7.24 6.57 1.56
C TYR A 474 -5.84 6.95 2.05
N VAL A 475 -5.74 7.59 3.22
CA VAL A 475 -4.47 7.96 3.82
C VAL A 475 -3.64 6.72 4.14
N ARG A 476 -4.25 5.72 4.79
CA ARG A 476 -3.55 4.46 5.15
C ARG A 476 -3.09 3.66 3.94
N TYR A 477 -3.78 3.77 2.81
CA TYR A 477 -3.36 3.15 1.56
C TYR A 477 -2.17 3.89 0.92
N ASN A 478 -2.13 5.22 1.01
CA ASN A 478 -1.16 6.04 0.28
C ASN A 478 0.12 6.36 1.06
N VAL A 479 0.05 6.46 2.39
CA VAL A 479 1.22 6.70 3.25
C VAL A 479 1.80 5.37 3.70
N ARG A 480 2.85 4.94 3.00
CA ARG A 480 3.46 3.62 3.13
C ARG A 480 4.95 3.66 2.81
N TRP A 481 5.63 2.55 3.03
CA TRP A 481 7.03 2.40 2.63
C TRP A 481 7.21 2.50 1.11
N ARG A 482 8.21 3.31 0.69
CA ARG A 482 8.52 3.64 -0.72
C ARG A 482 9.95 3.27 -1.14
N GLY A 483 10.78 2.73 -0.23
CA GLY A 483 12.21 2.51 -0.49
C GLY A 483 12.53 1.60 -1.69
N GLY A 484 11.61 0.72 -2.11
CA GLY A 484 11.77 -0.10 -3.31
C GLY A 484 11.42 0.60 -4.64
N GLU A 485 10.86 1.81 -4.60
CA GLU A 485 10.41 2.56 -5.77
C GLU A 485 11.48 3.53 -6.30
N TYR A 486 12.52 3.80 -5.50
CA TYR A 486 13.57 4.76 -5.80
C TYR A 486 14.92 4.05 -5.82
N LEU A 487 15.75 4.37 -6.82
CA LEU A 487 17.15 3.96 -6.83
C LEU A 487 17.94 4.78 -5.78
N PRO A 488 19.06 4.25 -5.26
CA PRO A 488 19.90 4.97 -4.29
C PRO A 488 20.33 6.37 -4.75
N GLU A 489 20.53 6.58 -6.04
CA GLU A 489 20.89 7.86 -6.65
C GLU A 489 19.78 8.91 -6.55
N ALA A 490 18.52 8.48 -6.40
CA ALA A 490 17.32 9.32 -6.32
C ALA A 490 16.84 9.55 -4.87
N LEU A 491 17.73 9.39 -3.89
CA LEU A 491 17.45 9.47 -2.45
C LEU A 491 16.74 10.78 -2.03
N TRP A 492 17.13 11.92 -2.59
CA TRP A 492 16.50 13.21 -2.27
C TRP A 492 15.08 13.32 -2.82
N ARG A 493 14.76 12.63 -3.91
CA ARG A 493 13.38 12.50 -4.41
C ARG A 493 12.52 11.66 -3.48
N LEU A 494 13.08 10.58 -2.92
CA LEU A 494 12.42 9.78 -1.89
C LEU A 494 12.13 10.62 -0.64
N LEU A 495 13.09 11.42 -0.17
CA LEU A 495 12.87 12.36 0.94
C LEU A 495 11.70 13.31 0.65
N ILE A 496 11.72 14.00 -0.51
CA ILE A 496 10.63 14.92 -0.89
C ILE A 496 9.28 14.20 -0.97
N ARG A 497 9.26 12.98 -1.54
CA ARG A 497 8.04 12.18 -1.62
C ARG A 497 7.48 11.89 -0.23
N ASN A 498 8.34 11.50 0.71
CA ASN A 498 7.96 11.21 2.10
C ASN A 498 7.48 12.47 2.84
N LEU A 499 8.19 13.60 2.72
CA LEU A 499 7.79 14.88 3.32
C LEU A 499 6.41 15.35 2.83
N TYR A 500 6.15 15.12 1.55
CA TYR A 500 4.87 15.40 0.92
C TYR A 500 3.76 14.45 1.41
N GLU A 501 4.01 13.13 1.43
CA GLU A 501 3.04 12.14 1.89
C GLU A 501 2.69 12.28 3.38
N PHE A 502 3.62 12.75 4.22
CA PHE A 502 3.33 13.11 5.62
C PHE A 502 2.15 14.07 5.72
N GLN A 503 2.00 14.98 4.75
CA GLN A 503 0.94 15.98 4.76
C GLN A 503 -0.45 15.36 4.59
N TYR A 504 -0.56 14.12 4.11
CA TYR A 504 -1.83 13.42 4.00
C TYR A 504 -2.37 12.98 5.36
N LEU A 505 -1.51 12.82 6.36
CA LEU A 505 -1.90 12.32 7.68
C LEU A 505 -2.85 13.28 8.42
N ARG A 506 -2.87 14.56 8.05
CA ARG A 506 -3.85 15.54 8.57
C ARG A 506 -5.30 15.22 8.18
N PHE A 507 -5.50 14.38 7.17
CA PHE A 507 -6.82 13.97 6.70
C PHE A 507 -7.32 12.67 7.34
N ALA A 508 -6.49 12.07 8.21
CA ALA A 508 -6.79 10.86 8.95
C ALA A 508 -7.06 11.19 10.44
N CYS A 509 -7.81 10.33 11.11
CA CYS A 509 -8.05 10.35 12.54
C CYS A 509 -6.92 9.63 13.28
N LEU A 510 -5.73 10.23 13.28
CA LEU A 510 -4.54 9.70 13.95
C LEU A 510 -4.20 10.52 15.19
N ASP A 511 -4.02 9.85 16.34
CA ASP A 511 -3.60 10.49 17.59
C ASP A 511 -2.16 11.02 17.52
N ASP A 512 -1.27 10.26 16.88
CA ASP A 512 0.14 10.60 16.71
C ASP A 512 0.58 10.38 15.24
N PRO A 513 0.35 11.39 14.36
CA PRO A 513 0.71 11.32 12.95
C PRO A 513 2.21 11.12 12.72
N GLU A 514 3.08 11.67 13.57
CA GLU A 514 4.52 11.56 13.39
C GLU A 514 5.01 10.13 13.69
N ARG A 515 4.52 9.52 14.77
CA ARG A 515 4.80 8.12 15.07
C ARG A 515 4.26 7.20 13.97
N TYR A 516 3.02 7.43 13.52
CA TYR A 516 2.45 6.69 12.40
C TYR A 516 3.37 6.77 11.17
N PHE A 517 3.77 7.99 10.80
CA PHE A 517 4.62 8.23 9.64
C PHE A 517 5.94 7.48 9.72
N ARG A 518 6.66 7.62 10.84
CA ARG A 518 7.96 6.96 11.04
C ARG A 518 7.85 5.44 10.93
N ASN A 519 6.80 4.88 11.53
CA ASN A 519 6.55 3.44 11.49
C ASN A 519 6.13 2.94 10.10
N ALA A 520 5.19 3.62 9.43
CA ALA A 520 4.60 3.18 8.16
C ALA A 520 5.56 3.33 6.97
N THR A 521 6.42 4.35 7.00
CA THR A 521 7.27 4.71 5.85
C THR A 521 8.69 4.18 5.95
N GLY A 522 9.14 3.73 7.13
CA GLY A 522 10.52 3.30 7.36
C GLY A 522 11.56 4.43 7.25
N ILE A 523 11.12 5.69 7.22
CA ILE A 523 11.98 6.86 7.02
C ILE A 523 13.11 6.98 8.05
N GLU A 524 12.90 6.47 9.28
CA GLU A 524 13.91 6.49 10.33
C GLU A 524 15.16 5.71 9.90
N ALA A 525 14.97 4.45 9.51
CA ALA A 525 16.06 3.60 9.07
C ALA A 525 16.70 4.10 7.77
N GLU A 526 15.87 4.54 6.82
CA GLU A 526 16.34 4.90 5.48
C GLU A 526 17.05 6.24 5.41
N LEU A 527 16.64 7.23 6.21
CA LEU A 527 17.16 8.59 6.11
C LEU A 527 17.87 9.07 7.39
N VAL A 528 17.41 8.68 8.57
CA VAL A 528 17.97 9.18 9.84
C VAL A 528 19.13 8.31 10.32
N GLU A 529 18.92 7.01 10.46
CA GLU A 529 19.95 6.07 10.92
C GLU A 529 21.11 5.95 9.93
N SER A 530 20.80 6.05 8.63
CA SER A 530 21.76 6.12 7.52
C SER A 530 22.48 7.48 7.40
N ARG A 531 22.11 8.46 8.24
CA ARG A 531 22.70 9.82 8.32
C ARG A 531 22.54 10.65 7.06
N VAL A 532 21.47 10.44 6.30
CA VAL A 532 21.09 11.30 5.17
C VAL A 532 20.63 12.66 5.70
N VAL A 533 19.81 12.65 6.76
CA VAL A 533 19.39 13.84 7.51
C VAL A 533 19.40 13.54 9.02
N SER A 534 19.59 14.55 9.86
CA SER A 534 19.40 14.38 11.31
C SER A 534 17.92 14.40 11.68
N THR A 535 17.58 13.95 12.89
CA THR A 535 16.21 14.03 13.43
C THR A 535 15.70 15.48 13.48
N GLU A 536 16.56 16.42 13.88
CA GLU A 536 16.23 17.86 13.93
C GLU A 536 15.99 18.41 12.52
N ARG A 537 16.84 18.02 11.55
CA ARG A 537 16.69 18.45 10.16
C ARG A 537 15.42 17.88 9.54
N LEU A 538 15.10 16.61 9.77
CA LEU A 538 13.84 15.99 9.33
C LEU A 538 12.64 16.75 9.91
N SER A 539 12.67 17.09 11.20
CA SER A 539 11.60 17.85 11.85
C SER A 539 11.43 19.26 11.25
N ALA A 540 12.54 19.95 10.96
CA ALA A 540 12.52 21.26 10.31
C ALA A 540 11.95 21.20 8.88
N LEU A 541 12.32 20.16 8.12
CA LEU A 541 11.79 19.90 6.78
C LEU A 541 10.29 19.61 6.82
N LEU A 542 9.82 18.74 7.72
CA LEU A 542 8.40 18.44 7.90
C LEU A 542 7.61 19.70 8.24
N ALA A 543 8.12 20.55 9.13
CA ALA A 543 7.50 21.83 9.48
C ALA A 543 7.46 22.81 8.29
N ALA A 544 8.53 22.89 7.50
CA ALA A 544 8.58 23.75 6.31
C ALA A 544 7.61 23.27 5.23
N THR A 545 7.53 21.96 4.96
CA THR A 545 6.56 21.38 4.04
C THR A 545 5.13 21.59 4.52
N THR A 546 4.89 21.44 5.83
CA THR A 546 3.59 21.73 6.46
C THR A 546 3.18 23.17 6.20
N ALA A 547 4.08 24.15 6.38
CA ALA A 547 3.79 25.55 6.12
C ALA A 547 3.45 25.84 4.65
N VAL A 548 4.09 25.14 3.69
CA VAL A 548 3.71 25.23 2.27
C VAL A 548 2.29 24.69 2.07
N CYS A 549 1.99 23.50 2.58
CA CYS A 549 0.66 22.89 2.48
C CYS A 549 -0.44 23.73 3.19
N ASP A 550 -0.15 24.34 4.32
CA ASP A 550 -1.07 25.21 5.08
C ASP A 550 -1.35 26.54 4.36
N SER A 551 -0.51 26.92 3.40
CA SER A 551 -0.78 28.08 2.55
C SER A 551 -1.92 27.81 1.56
N PHE A 552 -2.36 26.56 1.38
CA PHE A 552 -3.50 26.20 0.55
C PHE A 552 -4.77 26.02 1.39
N ALA A 553 -5.88 26.61 0.94
CA ALA A 553 -7.17 26.48 1.63
C ALA A 553 -8.34 26.48 0.65
N ILE A 554 -9.43 25.79 0.99
CA ILE A 554 -10.66 25.82 0.20
C ILE A 554 -11.28 27.22 0.25
N ASP A 555 -11.40 27.87 -0.90
CA ASP A 555 -12.16 29.09 -1.11
C ASP A 555 -13.66 28.79 -1.02
N ARG A 556 -14.25 29.08 0.15
CA ARG A 556 -15.66 28.85 0.42
C ARG A 556 -16.60 29.63 -0.50
N ALA A 557 -16.15 30.72 -1.13
CA ALA A 557 -16.97 31.47 -2.09
C ALA A 557 -17.24 30.68 -3.38
N ARG A 558 -16.44 29.64 -3.66
CA ARG A 558 -16.59 28.78 -4.86
C ARG A 558 -17.46 27.54 -4.61
N VAL A 559 -17.79 27.25 -3.35
CA VAL A 559 -18.65 26.13 -2.96
C VAL A 559 -20.10 26.62 -2.91
N ARG A 560 -20.98 26.02 -3.71
CA ARG A 560 -22.42 26.30 -3.62
C ARG A 560 -22.95 25.76 -2.29
N CYS A 561 -23.57 26.63 -1.50
CA CYS A 561 -24.26 26.27 -0.27
C CYS A 561 -25.66 25.75 -0.54
#